data_AF-A0A957UNI7-F1
#
_entry.id   AF-A0A957UNI7-F1
#
_cell.length_a   1.000
_cell.length_b   1.000
_cell.length_c   1.000
_cell.angle_alpha   90.00
_cell.angle_beta   90.00
_cell.angle_gamma   90.00
#
_symmetry.space_group_name_H-M   'P 1'
#
loop_
_entity.id
_entity.type
_entity.pdbx_description
1 polymer ?
#
loop_
_entity_poly.entity_id
_entity_poly.type
_entity_poly.pdbx_seq_one_letter_code
_entity_poly.pdbx_strand_id
1 'polypeptide(L)' 'QALLKLLKNKLGTGGALKDDNVEIQGDHRDKIVELLKELGYQAKKAGG' A
#
# COMPACT_ATOMS: atom_id res chain seq x y z
N GLN A 1 11.38 -7.93 0.44
CA GLN A 1 10.63 -6.72 0.88
C GLN A 1 10.57 -5.63 -0.21
N ALA A 2 10.41 -5.96 -1.50
CA ALA A 2 10.45 -4.96 -2.57
C ALA A 2 9.15 -4.12 -2.65
N LEU A 3 7.99 -4.77 -2.55
CA LEU A 3 6.68 -4.13 -2.66
C LEU A 3 6.44 -3.09 -1.53
N LEU A 4 6.77 -3.45 -0.28
CA LEU A 4 6.69 -2.55 0.87
C LEU A 4 7.54 -1.29 0.68
N LYS A 5 8.81 -1.45 0.29
CA LYS A 5 9.72 -0.32 0.07
C LYS A 5 9.19 0.58 -1.05
N LEU A 6 8.67 0.00 -2.12
CA LEU A 6 8.07 0.73 -3.23
C LEU A 6 6.84 1.52 -2.79
N LEU A 7 5.93 0.90 -2.04
CA LEU A 7 4.74 1.55 -1.48
C LEU A 7 5.13 2.71 -0.55
N LYS A 8 6.03 2.50 0.41
CA LYS A 8 6.50 3.56 1.33
C LYS A 8 7.16 4.71 0.58
N ASN A 9 8.01 4.41 -0.41
CA ASN A 9 8.72 5.43 -1.18
C ASN A 9 7.76 6.24 -2.04
N LYS A 10 6.75 5.59 -2.65
CA LYS A 10 5.77 6.28 -3.50
C LYS A 10 4.75 7.09 -2.70
N LEU A 11 4.38 6.60 -1.52
CA LEU A 11 3.37 7.24 -0.66
C LEU A 11 4.00 8.26 0.31
N GLY A 12 5.32 8.23 0.49
CA GLY A 12 6.05 9.16 1.36
C GLY A 12 5.67 9.05 2.84
N THR A 13 5.14 7.90 3.26
CA THR A 13 4.55 7.69 4.59
C THR A 13 5.24 6.57 5.35
N GLY A 14 5.22 6.68 6.67
CA GLY A 14 5.66 5.64 7.60
C GLY A 14 4.72 4.43 7.54
N GLY A 15 5.30 3.25 7.67
CA GLY A 15 4.54 2.01 7.76
C GLY A 15 5.37 0.87 8.33
N ALA A 16 4.71 -0.15 8.86
CA ALA A 16 5.34 -1.34 9.42
C ALA A 16 4.95 -2.56 8.57
N LEU A 17 5.87 -3.53 8.47
CA LEU A 17 5.53 -4.87 7.99
C LEU A 17 5.33 -5.72 9.23
N LYS A 18 4.11 -6.23 9.44
CA LYS A 18 3.76 -7.01 10.61
C LYS A 18 3.20 -8.36 10.18
N ASP A 19 4.00 -9.41 10.43
CA ASP A 19 3.73 -10.83 10.24
C ASP A 19 3.39 -11.34 8.82
N ASP A 20 2.78 -10.50 7.98
CA ASP A 20 2.67 -10.58 6.51
C ASP A 20 1.85 -9.39 5.96
N ASN A 21 1.31 -8.56 6.86
CA ASN A 21 0.51 -7.39 6.54
C ASN A 21 1.37 -6.12 6.47
N VAL A 22 1.04 -5.27 5.52
CA VAL A 22 1.64 -3.95 5.38
C VAL A 22 0.72 -2.91 6.00
N GLU A 23 1.13 -2.36 7.12
CA GLU A 23 0.41 -1.27 7.80
C GLU A 23 1.01 0.06 7.36
N ILE A 24 0.20 0.92 6.75
CA ILE A 24 0.60 2.23 6.25
C ILE A 24 -0.13 3.31 7.04
N GLN A 25 0.59 4.30 7.55
CA GLN A 25 -0.02 5.41 8.29
C GLN A 25 -0.66 6.43 7.35
N GLY A 26 -1.84 6.93 7.71
CA GLY A 26 -2.57 7.96 6.96
C GLY A 26 -3.59 7.39 5.96
N ASP A 27 -4.31 8.30 5.31
CA ASP A 27 -5.38 7.95 4.35
C ASP A 27 -4.82 7.81 2.93
N HIS A 28 -4.06 6.74 2.71
CA HIS A 28 -3.44 6.43 1.42
C HIS A 28 -4.16 5.32 0.66
N ARG A 29 -5.39 4.99 1.07
CA ARG A 29 -6.16 3.85 0.57
C ARG A 29 -6.33 3.91 -0.95
N ASP A 30 -6.74 5.08 -1.45
CA ASP A 30 -6.89 5.35 -2.88
C ASP A 30 -5.58 5.17 -3.65
N LYS A 31 -4.53 5.85 -3.20
CA LYS A 31 -3.21 5.77 -3.84
C LYS A 31 -2.65 4.36 -3.85
N ILE A 32 -2.83 3.58 -2.77
CA ILE A 32 -2.39 2.18 -2.70
C ILE A 32 -3.14 1.34 -3.73
N VAL A 33 -4.46 1.51 -3.82
CA VAL A 33 -5.29 0.77 -4.78
C VAL A 33 -4.93 1.13 -6.22
N GLU A 34 -4.72 2.41 -6.52
CA GLU A 34 -4.26 2.85 -7.84
C GLU A 34 -2.87 2.29 -8.17
N LEU A 35 -1.91 2.39 -7.25
CA LEU A 35 -0.56 1.89 -7.46
C LEU A 35 -0.52 0.39 -7.70
N LEU A 36 -1.30 -0.36 -6.93
CA LEU A 36 -1.43 -1.80 -7.09
C LEU A 36 -2.07 -2.14 -8.44
N LYS A 37 -3.10 -1.40 -8.87
CA LYS A 37 -3.69 -1.55 -10.20
C LYS A 37 -2.71 -1.22 -11.33
N GLU A 38 -1.95 -0.15 -11.21
CA GLU A 38 -0.90 0.22 -12.18
C GLU A 38 0.19 -0.86 -12.29
N LEU A 39 0.51 -1.51 -11.17
CA LEU A 39 1.45 -2.63 -11.10
C LEU A 39 0.86 -3.95 -11.60
N GLY A 40 -0.42 -3.98 -12.02
CA GLY A 40 -1.12 -5.17 -12.50
C GLY A 40 -1.71 -6.06 -11.40
N TYR A 41 -1.70 -5.62 -10.14
CA TYR A 41 -2.33 -6.32 -9.03
C TYR A 41 -3.81 -5.93 -8.88
N GLN A 42 -4.67 -6.91 -8.60
CA GLN A 42 -6.05 -6.64 -8.25
C GLN A 42 -6.16 -6.14 -6.80
N ALA A 43 -6.26 -4.82 -6.64
CA ALA A 43 -6.54 -4.20 -5.35
C ALA A 43 -7.99 -3.68 -5.26
N LYS A 44 -8.61 -3.91 -4.10
CA LYS A 44 -9.92 -3.36 -3.73
C LYS A 44 -9.78 -2.61 -2.41
N LYS A 45 -10.53 -1.52 -2.27
CA LYS A 45 -10.70 -0.85 -0.98
C LYS A 45 -11.51 -1.76 -0.07
N ALA A 46 -11.03 -2.00 1.15
CA ALA A 46 -11.79 -2.66 2.19
C ALA A 46 -12.63 -1.62 2.95
N GLY A 47 -13.90 -1.93 3.19
CA GLY A 47 -14.88 -1.05 3.83
C GLY A 47 -15.84 -0.42 2.82
N GLY A 48 -17.12 -0.75 2.97
CA GLY A 48 -18.25 0.00 2.40
C GLY A 48 -18.85 0.90 3.47
#